data_AF-A0A7J6PGR2-F1
#
_entry.id   AF-A0A7J6PGR2-F1
#
_cell.length_a   1.000
_cell.length_b   1.000
_cell.length_c   1.000
_cell.angle_alpha   90.00
_cell.angle_beta   90.00
_cell.angle_gamma   90.00
#
_symmetry.space_group_name_H-M   'P 1'
#
loop_
_entity.id
_entity.type
_entity.pdbx_description
1 polymer ?
#
loop_
_entity_poly.entity_id
_entity_poly.type
_entity_poly.pdbx_seq_one_letter_code
_entity_poly.pdbx_strand_id
1 'polypeptide(L)'
;MIYDGDTGGEAEIFRFTVKKLERLGVSACVIEDKTGLKQNSLFGTERKQQLADVDEFCDKLAAGKDAQVTNDFMIFARVEALIAGLGQDEAMRRATAYLEKGGCDGIMIHSRQKDPQEIYDFLKVFRQQYPDKVKTPIILVPTSYNSVHESELAEHGANIIIHANQLIRAAYPAMQKVAAEILSAGRSQEVDGEIMPIKQSYKLH
;
A
#
# COMPACT_ATOMS: atom_id res chain seq x y z
N MET A 1 5.36 -11.25 4.71
CA MET A 1 4.52 -10.67 3.63
C MET A 1 3.75 -9.49 4.20
N ILE A 2 3.61 -8.39 3.45
CA ILE A 2 2.72 -7.27 3.79
C ILE A 2 1.49 -7.37 2.88
N TYR A 3 0.30 -7.37 3.46
CA TYR A 3 -0.96 -7.54 2.77
C TYR A 3 -1.68 -6.19 2.63
N ASP A 4 -2.17 -5.88 1.43
CA ASP A 4 -3.05 -4.75 1.18
C ASP A 4 -4.50 -5.18 1.46
N GLY A 5 -5.09 -4.62 2.50
CA GLY A 5 -6.44 -4.93 3.00
C GLY A 5 -7.52 -3.97 2.53
N ASP A 6 -7.26 -3.14 1.51
CA ASP A 6 -8.17 -2.07 1.07
C ASP A 6 -8.65 -1.24 2.29
N THR A 7 -9.95 -1.02 2.46
CA THR A 7 -10.52 -0.26 3.59
C THR A 7 -10.74 -1.11 4.85
N GLY A 8 -10.35 -2.38 4.84
CA GLY A 8 -10.58 -3.35 5.91
C GLY A 8 -12.03 -3.85 6.05
N GLY A 9 -12.96 -3.32 5.24
CA GLY A 9 -14.40 -3.58 5.42
C GLY A 9 -14.94 -2.99 6.72
N GLU A 10 -16.03 -3.56 7.24
CA GLU A 10 -16.56 -3.24 8.57
C GLU A 10 -15.61 -3.73 9.67
N ALA A 11 -15.64 -3.10 10.84
CA ALA A 11 -14.74 -3.44 11.96
C ALA A 11 -14.79 -4.94 12.33
N GLU A 12 -15.97 -5.55 12.34
CA GLU A 12 -16.12 -6.99 12.61
C GLU A 12 -15.46 -7.86 11.54
N ILE A 13 -15.59 -7.50 10.26
CA ILE A 13 -14.94 -8.20 9.16
C ILE A 13 -13.42 -8.06 9.27
N PHE A 14 -12.94 -6.87 9.66
CA PHE A 14 -11.52 -6.62 9.85
C PHE A 14 -10.94 -7.48 10.97
N ARG A 15 -11.65 -7.65 12.11
CA ARG A 15 -11.24 -8.58 13.19
C ARG A 15 -11.00 -10.00 12.69
N PHE A 16 -11.93 -10.53 11.88
CA PHE A 16 -11.78 -11.86 11.29
C PHE A 16 -10.61 -11.92 10.30
N THR A 17 -10.40 -10.86 9.54
CA THR A 17 -9.33 -10.75 8.55
C THR A 17 -7.95 -10.78 9.23
N VAL A 18 -7.76 -10.00 10.30
CA VAL A 18 -6.51 -9.97 11.09
C VAL A 18 -6.15 -11.38 11.58
N LYS A 19 -7.07 -12.07 12.26
CA LYS A 19 -6.84 -13.43 12.77
C LYS A 19 -6.49 -14.41 11.65
N LYS A 20 -7.10 -14.26 10.47
CA LYS A 20 -6.83 -15.13 9.33
C LYS A 20 -5.44 -14.86 8.74
N LEU A 21 -5.09 -13.59 8.52
CA LEU A 21 -3.79 -13.20 7.98
C LEU A 21 -2.66 -13.66 8.91
N GLU A 22 -2.81 -13.44 10.22
CA GLU A 22 -1.83 -13.89 11.21
C GLU A 22 -1.63 -15.41 11.19
N ARG A 23 -2.72 -16.20 11.15
CA ARG A 23 -2.65 -17.67 11.03
C ARG A 23 -1.99 -18.15 9.73
N LEU A 24 -2.04 -17.35 8.68
CA LEU A 24 -1.40 -17.65 7.40
C LEU A 24 0.08 -17.24 7.36
N GLY A 25 0.63 -16.71 8.46
CA GLY A 25 2.01 -16.24 8.52
C GLY A 25 2.26 -14.90 7.81
N VAL A 26 1.20 -14.11 7.59
CA VAL A 26 1.35 -12.73 7.10
C VAL A 26 1.97 -11.89 8.22
N SER A 27 2.89 -10.98 7.87
CA SER A 27 3.63 -10.19 8.85
C SER A 27 2.92 -8.87 9.17
N ALA A 28 2.26 -8.28 8.17
CA ALA A 28 1.55 -7.03 8.35
C ALA A 28 0.35 -6.90 7.41
N CYS A 29 -0.63 -6.11 7.81
CA CYS A 29 -1.73 -5.64 6.97
C CYS A 29 -1.72 -4.11 6.91
N VAL A 30 -2.00 -3.57 5.73
CA VAL A 30 -2.23 -2.14 5.50
C VAL A 30 -3.72 -1.97 5.21
N ILE A 31 -4.40 -1.04 5.90
CA ILE A 31 -5.76 -0.62 5.51
C ILE A 31 -5.82 0.89 5.32
N GLU A 32 -6.67 1.36 4.41
CA GLU A 32 -6.78 2.77 4.01
C GLU A 32 -8.07 3.44 4.49
N ASP A 33 -7.95 4.73 4.80
CA ASP A 33 -9.03 5.55 5.35
C ASP A 33 -9.98 6.11 4.30
N LYS A 34 -10.19 5.39 3.19
CA LYS A 34 -11.19 5.74 2.17
C LYS A 34 -12.59 5.24 2.54
N THR A 35 -13.60 5.94 2.04
CA THR A 35 -15.00 5.50 2.07
C THR A 35 -15.65 5.52 0.70
N GLY A 36 -16.76 4.80 0.58
CA GLY A 36 -17.59 4.74 -0.61
C GLY A 36 -17.39 3.46 -1.44
N LEU A 37 -18.44 3.05 -2.15
CA LEU A 37 -18.40 1.94 -3.10
C LEU A 37 -17.48 2.30 -4.28
N LYS A 38 -16.76 1.32 -4.85
CA LYS A 38 -16.22 1.40 -6.23
C LYS A 38 -17.40 1.66 -7.18
N GLN A 39 -17.74 2.92 -7.42
CA GLN A 39 -18.83 3.29 -8.30
C GLN A 39 -18.33 3.37 -9.74
N ASN A 40 -18.93 2.52 -10.58
CA ASN A 40 -18.61 2.31 -11.98
C ASN A 40 -18.50 3.61 -12.80
N SER A 41 -17.61 3.50 -13.78
CA SER A 41 -17.09 4.49 -14.72
C SER A 41 -18.14 5.09 -15.65
N LEU A 42 -18.65 6.29 -15.37
CA LEU A 42 -19.33 7.10 -16.40
C LEU A 42 -19.10 8.62 -16.31
N PHE A 43 -18.37 9.14 -15.31
CA PHE A 43 -18.23 10.59 -15.18
C PHE A 43 -16.82 11.03 -14.76
N GLY A 44 -16.18 11.76 -15.68
CA GLY A 44 -15.41 12.98 -15.40
C GLY A 44 -14.11 12.84 -14.61
N THR A 45 -13.02 13.26 -15.24
CA THR A 45 -11.71 13.51 -14.63
C THR A 45 -11.83 14.46 -13.42
N GLU A 46 -11.21 14.08 -12.30
CA GLU A 46 -11.20 14.73 -10.97
C GLU A 46 -12.37 14.42 -10.01
N ARG A 47 -12.55 13.14 -9.67
CA ARG A 47 -13.36 12.74 -8.50
C ARG A 47 -12.66 13.09 -7.19
N LYS A 48 -13.32 13.86 -6.32
CA LYS A 48 -12.95 14.01 -4.90
C LYS A 48 -13.08 12.66 -4.20
N GLN A 49 -11.97 12.15 -3.67
CA GLN A 49 -12.00 10.96 -2.83
C GLN A 49 -12.67 11.31 -1.50
N GLN A 50 -13.58 10.44 -1.04
CA GLN A 50 -14.17 10.56 0.29
C GLN A 50 -13.33 9.75 1.25
N LEU A 51 -13.02 10.35 2.39
CA LEU A 51 -12.32 9.69 3.48
C LEU A 51 -13.30 9.33 4.58
N ALA A 52 -12.95 8.31 5.34
CA ALA A 52 -13.66 7.94 6.56
C ALA A 52 -13.60 9.07 7.57
N ASP A 53 -14.62 9.10 8.44
CA ASP A 53 -14.48 9.82 9.69
C ASP A 53 -13.27 9.28 10.46
N VAL A 54 -12.55 10.18 11.11
CA VAL A 54 -11.29 9.82 11.79
C VAL A 54 -11.57 8.88 12.96
N ASP A 55 -12.65 9.11 13.71
CA ASP A 55 -12.98 8.28 14.85
C ASP A 55 -13.47 6.91 14.41
N GLU A 56 -14.29 6.83 13.36
CA GLU A 56 -14.71 5.56 12.75
C GLU A 56 -13.51 4.72 12.30
N PHE A 57 -12.53 5.34 11.65
CA PHE A 57 -11.33 4.62 11.21
C PHE A 57 -10.43 4.21 12.39
N CYS A 58 -10.30 5.06 13.42
CA CYS A 58 -9.60 4.69 14.65
C CYS A 58 -10.24 3.49 15.34
N ASP A 59 -11.57 3.46 15.45
CA ASP A 59 -12.30 2.37 16.09
C ASP A 59 -12.10 1.05 15.32
N LYS A 60 -12.02 1.11 13.98
CA LYS A 60 -11.67 -0.03 13.13
C LYS A 60 -10.24 -0.52 13.35
N LEU A 61 -9.26 0.39 13.41
CA LEU A 61 -7.86 0.04 13.69
C LEU A 61 -7.74 -0.63 15.06
N ALA A 62 -8.35 -0.03 16.09
CA ALA A 62 -8.37 -0.57 17.44
C ALA A 62 -9.02 -1.96 17.49
N ALA A 63 -10.14 -2.15 16.76
CA ALA A 63 -10.77 -3.45 16.63
C ALA A 63 -9.83 -4.50 16.01
N GLY A 64 -9.06 -4.13 14.99
CA GLY A 64 -8.03 -4.99 14.41
C GLY A 64 -6.92 -5.35 15.39
N LYS A 65 -6.40 -4.35 16.13
CA LYS A 65 -5.36 -4.54 17.15
C LYS A 65 -5.82 -5.48 18.27
N ASP A 66 -7.04 -5.30 18.77
CA ASP A 66 -7.67 -6.17 19.77
C ASP A 66 -7.87 -7.61 19.29
N ALA A 67 -7.96 -7.83 17.98
CA ALA A 67 -8.19 -9.16 17.40
C ALA A 67 -6.92 -10.00 17.25
N GLN A 68 -5.75 -9.39 17.38
CA GLN A 68 -4.46 -10.06 17.22
C GLN A 68 -4.26 -11.14 18.29
N VAL A 69 -3.60 -12.24 17.90
CA VAL A 69 -3.23 -13.32 18.81
C VAL A 69 -1.84 -13.09 19.40
N THR A 70 -0.96 -12.45 18.63
CA THR A 70 0.44 -12.16 19.00
C THR A 70 0.77 -10.68 18.78
N ASN A 71 1.91 -10.26 19.35
CA ASN A 71 2.45 -8.90 19.15
C ASN A 71 3.33 -8.80 17.88
N ASP A 72 3.49 -9.88 17.11
CA ASP A 72 4.40 -9.92 15.96
C ASP A 72 3.72 -9.44 14.67
N PHE A 73 2.40 -9.57 14.58
CA PHE A 73 1.63 -9.05 13.45
C PHE A 73 1.49 -7.53 13.55
N MET A 74 1.66 -6.82 12.44
CA MET A 74 1.55 -5.36 12.42
C MET A 74 0.34 -4.88 11.61
N ILE A 75 -0.30 -3.82 12.07
CA ILE A 75 -1.37 -3.12 11.35
C ILE A 75 -0.89 -1.72 11.04
N PHE A 76 -0.82 -1.38 9.75
CA PHE A 76 -0.47 -0.05 9.26
C PHE A 76 -1.72 0.68 8.78
N ALA A 77 -1.84 1.94 9.18
CA ALA A 77 -2.88 2.83 8.67
C ALA A 77 -2.35 3.59 7.44
N ARG A 78 -3.00 3.41 6.30
CA ARG A 78 -2.74 4.15 5.07
C ARG A 78 -3.56 5.43 5.05
N VAL A 79 -2.86 6.56 5.08
CA VAL A 79 -3.42 7.91 5.08
C VAL A 79 -3.56 8.39 3.64
N GLU A 80 -4.79 8.56 3.18
CA GLU A 80 -5.10 9.03 1.81
C GLU A 80 -5.39 10.54 1.75
N ALA A 81 -5.11 11.31 2.81
CA ALA A 81 -5.38 12.76 2.85
C ALA A 81 -4.69 13.59 1.74
N LEU A 82 -3.42 13.29 1.43
CA LEU A 82 -2.70 13.94 0.33
C LEU A 82 -3.30 13.57 -1.03
N ILE A 83 -3.71 12.30 -1.18
CA ILE A 83 -4.47 11.83 -2.34
C ILE A 83 -5.83 12.56 -2.39
N ALA A 84 -6.56 12.72 -1.30
CA ALA A 84 -7.82 13.46 -1.30
C ALA A 84 -7.64 14.99 -1.52
N GLY A 85 -6.40 15.50 -1.53
CA GLY A 85 -6.10 16.92 -1.72
C GLY A 85 -6.41 17.77 -0.49
N LEU A 86 -6.40 17.17 0.71
CA LEU A 86 -6.72 17.85 1.96
C LEU A 86 -5.50 18.53 2.62
N GLY A 87 -4.29 18.26 2.11
CA GLY A 87 -3.05 18.91 2.55
C GLY A 87 -2.32 18.21 3.70
N GLN A 88 -1.17 18.77 4.07
CA GLN A 88 -0.24 18.22 5.06
C GLN A 88 -0.83 18.15 6.47
N ASP A 89 -1.52 19.21 6.90
CA ASP A 89 -2.06 19.32 8.25
C ASP A 89 -3.10 18.21 8.51
N GLU A 90 -3.98 17.95 7.54
CA GLU A 90 -4.98 16.89 7.64
C GLU A 90 -4.33 15.50 7.59
N ALA A 91 -3.30 15.31 6.76
CA ALA A 91 -2.54 14.07 6.72
C ALA A 91 -1.88 13.76 8.08
N MET A 92 -1.23 14.77 8.69
CA MET A 92 -0.59 14.64 10.00
C MET A 92 -1.60 14.45 11.13
N ARG A 93 -2.75 15.15 11.09
CA ARG A 93 -3.84 14.98 12.06
C ARG A 93 -4.36 13.54 12.05
N ARG A 94 -4.60 12.98 10.86
CA ARG A 94 -5.05 11.60 10.68
C ARG A 94 -3.99 10.59 11.13
N ALA A 95 -2.75 10.75 10.68
CA ALA A 95 -1.64 9.89 11.11
C ALA A 95 -1.50 9.84 12.64
N THR A 96 -1.59 11.01 13.29
CA THR A 96 -1.54 11.10 14.76
C THR A 96 -2.71 10.39 15.41
N ALA A 97 -3.94 10.64 14.96
CA ALA A 97 -5.11 9.96 15.51
C ALA A 97 -5.04 8.43 15.34
N TYR A 98 -4.57 7.95 14.19
CA TYR A 98 -4.49 6.52 13.90
C TYR A 98 -3.44 5.81 14.77
N LEU A 99 -2.31 6.49 15.06
CA LEU A 99 -1.29 6.00 15.98
C LEU A 99 -1.77 6.06 17.44
N GLU A 100 -2.27 7.20 17.89
CA GLU A 100 -2.54 7.46 19.32
C GLU A 100 -3.87 6.88 19.78
N LYS A 101 -4.93 7.00 18.97
CA LYS A 101 -6.28 6.50 19.29
C LYS A 101 -6.52 5.13 18.67
N GLY A 102 -6.15 4.96 17.39
CA GLY A 102 -6.35 3.69 16.67
C GLY A 102 -5.36 2.59 17.06
N GLY A 103 -4.21 2.95 17.64
CA GLY A 103 -3.19 1.99 18.08
C GLY A 103 -2.49 1.24 16.95
N CYS A 104 -2.55 1.73 15.71
CA CYS A 104 -1.83 1.10 14.60
C CYS A 104 -0.31 1.17 14.82
N ASP A 105 0.43 0.19 14.32
CA ASP A 105 1.88 0.08 14.55
C ASP A 105 2.68 1.05 13.70
N GLY A 106 2.10 1.57 12.62
CA GLY A 106 2.78 2.49 11.72
C GLY A 106 1.87 3.11 10.69
N ILE A 107 2.43 4.05 9.95
CA ILE A 107 1.71 4.80 8.92
C ILE A 107 2.21 4.41 7.55
N MET A 108 1.30 4.33 6.59
CA MET A 108 1.64 4.44 5.18
C MET A 108 1.13 5.79 4.68
N ILE A 109 2.02 6.63 4.17
CA ILE A 109 1.64 7.90 3.54
C ILE A 109 1.75 7.75 2.02
N HIS A 110 0.75 8.23 1.29
CA HIS A 110 0.70 8.11 -0.15
C HIS A 110 0.52 9.46 -0.84
N SER A 111 1.25 9.63 -1.95
CA SER A 111 1.19 10.79 -2.83
C SER A 111 1.00 10.33 -4.27
N ARG A 112 0.28 11.14 -5.05
CA ARG A 112 0.17 10.97 -6.51
C ARG A 112 1.07 11.93 -7.30
N GLN A 113 1.79 12.82 -6.61
CA GLN A 113 2.67 13.80 -7.27
C GLN A 113 3.90 13.11 -7.85
N LYS A 114 4.46 13.73 -8.89
CA LYS A 114 5.76 13.32 -9.44
C LYS A 114 6.92 13.86 -8.60
N ASP A 115 6.73 15.03 -8.02
CA ASP A 115 7.67 15.65 -7.10
C ASP A 115 7.52 15.02 -5.70
N PRO A 116 8.60 14.50 -5.09
CA PRO A 116 8.56 13.91 -3.76
C PRO A 116 8.41 14.93 -2.62
N GLN A 117 8.44 16.25 -2.90
CA GLN A 117 8.51 17.27 -1.85
C GLN A 117 7.40 17.14 -0.79
N GLU A 118 6.16 16.83 -1.18
CA GLU A 118 5.08 16.65 -0.20
C GLU A 118 5.29 15.43 0.70
N ILE A 119 5.99 14.39 0.23
CA ILE A 119 6.37 13.26 1.08
C ILE A 119 7.50 13.66 2.04
N TYR A 120 8.46 14.46 1.59
CA TYR A 120 9.55 14.96 2.45
C TYR A 120 9.03 15.87 3.55
N ASP A 121 8.09 16.76 3.22
CA ASP A 121 7.46 17.66 4.18
C ASP A 121 6.70 16.86 5.26
N PHE A 122 5.93 15.84 4.84
CA PHE A 122 5.25 14.94 5.76
C PHE A 122 6.25 14.21 6.67
N LEU A 123 7.29 13.59 6.08
CA LEU A 123 8.29 12.82 6.82
C LEU A 123 9.02 13.68 7.85
N LYS A 124 9.35 14.92 7.50
CA LYS A 124 10.02 15.86 8.41
C LYS A 124 9.18 16.11 9.66
N VAL A 125 7.90 16.44 9.49
CA VAL A 125 6.99 16.70 10.62
C VAL A 125 6.73 15.41 11.40
N PHE A 126 6.46 14.31 10.68
CA PHE A 126 6.21 13.00 11.28
C PHE A 126 7.38 12.53 12.15
N ARG A 127 8.63 12.69 11.70
CA ARG A 127 9.81 12.28 12.46
C ARG A 127 10.18 13.23 13.60
N GLN A 128 9.76 14.49 13.55
CA GLN A 128 9.86 15.38 14.70
C GLN A 128 8.93 14.94 15.83
N GLN A 129 7.71 14.51 15.51
CA GLN A 129 6.73 14.03 16.49
C GLN A 129 7.00 12.58 16.93
N TYR A 130 7.46 11.74 16.01
CA TYR A 130 7.70 10.30 16.19
C TYR A 130 9.15 9.92 15.78
N PRO A 131 10.15 10.27 16.61
CA PRO A 131 11.57 10.09 16.27
C PRO A 131 12.04 8.63 16.30
N ASP A 132 11.36 7.77 17.06
CA ASP A 132 11.70 6.35 17.16
C ASP A 132 11.16 5.58 15.94
N LYS A 133 12.04 5.38 14.95
CA LYS A 133 11.72 4.66 13.71
C LYS A 133 11.32 3.19 13.94
N VAL A 134 11.71 2.57 15.06
CA VAL A 134 11.37 1.18 15.36
C VAL A 134 9.96 1.11 15.93
N LYS A 135 9.61 2.05 16.81
CA LYS A 135 8.29 2.11 17.45
C LYS A 135 7.20 2.56 16.48
N THR A 136 7.52 3.46 15.55
CA THR A 136 6.57 4.02 14.58
C THR A 136 7.15 4.01 13.16
N PRO A 137 7.26 2.82 12.55
CA PRO A 137 7.67 2.68 11.17
C PRO A 137 6.72 3.41 10.21
N ILE A 138 7.30 3.89 9.11
CA ILE A 138 6.54 4.47 8.00
C ILE A 138 6.83 3.74 6.69
N ILE A 139 5.76 3.50 5.93
CA ILE A 139 5.78 2.86 4.61
C ILE A 139 5.56 3.92 3.53
N LEU A 140 6.33 3.82 2.44
CA LEU A 140 6.16 4.64 1.24
C LEU A 140 5.97 3.77 -0.01
N VAL A 141 5.23 4.31 -0.99
CA VAL A 141 5.01 3.69 -2.31
C VAL A 141 5.37 4.70 -3.41
N PRO A 142 6.64 4.76 -3.86
CA PRO A 142 7.14 5.77 -4.79
C PRO A 142 6.79 5.48 -6.26
N THR A 143 5.56 5.05 -6.54
CA THR A 143 5.16 4.72 -7.93
C THR A 143 5.09 5.97 -8.81
N SER A 144 4.62 7.09 -8.28
CA SER A 144 4.48 8.37 -9.01
C SER A 144 5.75 9.23 -8.98
N TYR A 145 6.49 9.19 -7.87
CA TYR A 145 7.76 9.91 -7.65
C TYR A 145 8.96 8.95 -7.72
N ASN A 146 8.97 8.13 -8.77
CA ASN A 146 9.91 7.02 -8.97
C ASN A 146 11.32 7.44 -9.41
N SER A 147 11.60 8.74 -9.51
CA SER A 147 12.94 9.28 -9.77
C SER A 147 13.82 9.30 -8.52
N VAL A 148 13.22 9.10 -7.34
CA VAL A 148 13.92 9.16 -6.04
C VAL A 148 14.50 7.80 -5.67
N HIS A 149 15.72 7.81 -5.14
CA HIS A 149 16.38 6.60 -4.64
C HIS A 149 15.83 6.18 -3.26
N GLU A 150 15.77 4.88 -3.02
CA GLU A 150 15.34 4.34 -1.71
C GLU A 150 16.21 4.83 -0.55
N SER A 151 17.51 5.01 -0.79
CA SER A 151 18.44 5.56 0.21
C SER A 151 18.07 6.97 0.64
N GLU A 152 17.66 7.82 -0.30
CA GLU A 152 17.23 9.18 -0.03
C GLU A 152 15.92 9.19 0.79
N LEU A 153 14.98 8.30 0.47
CA LEU A 153 13.76 8.12 1.27
C LEU A 153 14.07 7.65 2.70
N ALA A 154 15.03 6.74 2.86
CA ALA A 154 15.47 6.24 4.16
C ALA A 154 16.17 7.31 5.01
N GLU A 155 16.98 8.17 4.38
CA GLU A 155 17.61 9.35 4.99
C GLU A 155 16.56 10.32 5.55
N HIS A 156 15.47 10.54 4.81
CA HIS A 156 14.31 11.33 5.27
C HIS A 156 13.46 10.63 6.34
N GLY A 157 13.74 9.37 6.66
CA GLY A 157 13.11 8.67 7.78
C GLY A 157 12.11 7.59 7.40
N ALA A 158 12.04 7.18 6.14
CA ALA A 158 11.27 6.01 5.73
C ALA A 158 11.85 4.71 6.29
N ASN A 159 10.99 3.70 6.51
CA ASN A 159 11.41 2.38 6.97
C ASN A 159 11.24 1.32 5.88
N ILE A 160 10.12 1.37 5.15
CA ILE A 160 9.73 0.36 4.17
C ILE A 160 9.37 1.07 2.87
N ILE A 161 10.01 0.66 1.78
CA ILE A 161 9.71 1.14 0.44
C ILE A 161 9.07 0.02 -0.37
N ILE A 162 7.87 0.26 -0.89
CA ILE A 162 7.11 -0.74 -1.65
C ILE A 162 7.07 -0.36 -3.13
N HIS A 163 7.60 -1.25 -3.97
CA HIS A 163 7.39 -1.24 -5.43
C HIS A 163 6.11 -2.01 -5.76
N ALA A 164 4.99 -1.30 -5.76
CA ALA A 164 3.66 -1.91 -5.73
C ALA A 164 3.25 -2.67 -7.00
N ASN A 165 3.58 -2.19 -8.21
CA ASN A 165 3.01 -2.73 -9.45
C ASN A 165 3.98 -2.84 -10.62
N GLN A 166 5.28 -2.62 -10.39
CA GLN A 166 6.32 -2.62 -11.42
C GLN A 166 6.45 -4.02 -12.06
N LEU A 167 6.40 -5.09 -11.26
CA LEU A 167 6.53 -6.46 -11.76
C LEU A 167 5.36 -6.87 -12.65
N ILE A 168 4.12 -6.59 -12.25
CA ILE A 168 2.95 -6.91 -13.09
C ILE A 168 2.89 -6.05 -14.35
N ARG A 169 3.30 -4.77 -14.26
CA ARG A 169 3.43 -3.88 -15.42
C ARG A 169 4.55 -4.28 -16.37
N ALA A 170 5.59 -4.95 -15.89
CA ALA A 170 6.63 -5.54 -16.74
C ALA A 170 6.14 -6.83 -17.41
N ALA A 171 5.38 -7.67 -16.69
CA ALA A 171 4.85 -8.91 -17.21
C ALA A 171 3.80 -8.68 -18.31
N TYR A 172 2.94 -7.68 -18.18
CA TYR A 172 1.80 -7.48 -19.08
C TYR A 172 2.19 -7.27 -20.55
N PRO A 173 3.13 -6.36 -20.90
CA PRO A 173 3.59 -6.20 -22.29
C PRO A 173 4.23 -7.47 -22.85
N ALA A 174 5.00 -8.21 -22.04
CA ALA A 174 5.62 -9.46 -22.47
C ALA A 174 4.57 -10.53 -22.78
N MET A 175 3.58 -10.70 -21.89
CA MET A 175 2.45 -11.61 -22.13
C MET A 175 1.63 -11.19 -23.36
N GLN A 176 1.39 -9.89 -23.54
CA GLN A 176 0.64 -9.38 -24.70
C GLN A 176 1.39 -9.65 -26.01
N LYS A 177 2.71 -9.45 -26.04
CA LYS A 177 3.55 -9.73 -27.20
C LYS A 177 3.50 -11.22 -27.57
N VAL A 178 3.74 -12.09 -26.60
CA VAL A 178 3.70 -13.56 -26.80
C VAL A 178 2.34 -14.01 -27.31
N ALA A 179 1.24 -13.50 -26.75
CA ALA A 179 -0.11 -13.83 -27.20
C ALA A 179 -0.37 -13.40 -28.65
N ALA A 180 0.09 -12.20 -29.04
CA ALA A 180 -0.06 -11.69 -30.40
C ALA A 180 0.73 -12.52 -31.43
N GLU A 181 1.95 -12.94 -31.09
CA GLU A 181 2.78 -13.78 -31.97
C GLU A 181 2.21 -15.18 -32.14
N ILE A 182 1.75 -15.81 -31.07
CA ILE A 182 1.08 -17.11 -31.13
C ILE A 182 -0.16 -17.04 -32.02
N LEU A 183 -0.97 -15.99 -31.87
CA LEU A 183 -2.17 -15.80 -32.67
C LEU A 183 -1.85 -15.62 -34.17
N SER A 184 -0.81 -14.84 -34.47
CA SER A 184 -0.38 -14.56 -35.85
C SER A 184 0.22 -15.79 -36.53
N ALA A 185 1.09 -16.53 -35.84
CA ALA A 185 1.78 -17.69 -36.38
C ALA A 185 0.93 -18.98 -36.35
N GLY A 186 -0.14 -19.02 -35.54
CA GLY A 186 -0.97 -20.20 -35.32
C GLY A 186 -0.28 -21.32 -34.52
N ARG A 187 0.85 -21.01 -33.88
CA ARG A 187 1.68 -21.92 -33.05
C ARG A 187 2.63 -21.09 -32.16
N SER A 188 3.33 -21.74 -31.24
CA SER A 188 4.19 -21.07 -30.25
C SER A 188 5.70 -21.21 -30.48
N GLN A 189 6.15 -21.69 -31.64
CA GLN A 189 7.58 -21.92 -31.87
C GLN A 189 8.37 -20.59 -31.91
N GLU A 190 7.73 -19.53 -32.40
CA GLU A 190 8.31 -18.21 -32.64
C GLU A 190 8.70 -17.52 -31.32
N VAL A 191 8.04 -17.87 -30.21
CA VAL A 191 8.26 -17.26 -28.89
C VAL A 191 9.21 -18.05 -27.99
N ASP A 192 9.72 -19.21 -28.42
CA ASP A 192 10.59 -20.08 -27.61
C ASP A 192 11.84 -19.34 -27.08
N GLY A 193 12.34 -18.36 -27.84
CA GLY A 193 13.49 -17.53 -27.46
C GLY A 193 13.16 -16.38 -26.50
N GLU A 194 11.88 -16.10 -26.25
CA GLU A 194 11.42 -14.96 -25.46
C GLU A 194 10.87 -15.34 -24.09
N ILE A 195 10.61 -16.63 -23.88
CA ILE A 195 10.02 -17.16 -22.65
C ILE A 195 11.01 -18.02 -21.88
N MET A 196 10.75 -18.19 -20.58
CA MET A 196 11.56 -19.07 -19.74
C MET A 196 11.45 -20.52 -20.22
N PRO A 197 12.57 -21.25 -20.38
CA PRO A 197 12.53 -22.67 -20.71
C PRO A 197 11.79 -23.49 -19.65
N ILE A 198 11.03 -24.51 -20.10
CA ILE A 198 10.27 -25.41 -19.22
C ILE A 198 11.14 -26.04 -18.11
N LYS A 199 12.39 -26.40 -18.41
CA LYS A 199 13.29 -26.98 -17.39
C LYS A 199 13.60 -26.02 -16.24
N GLN A 200 13.57 -24.72 -16.50
CA GLN A 200 13.81 -23.69 -15.48
C GLN A 200 12.53 -23.37 -14.71
N SER A 201 11.35 -23.45 -15.33
CA SER A 201 10.07 -23.21 -14.64
C SER A 201 9.80 -24.23 -13.53
N TYR A 202 10.20 -25.49 -13.71
CA TYR A 202 10.07 -26.51 -12.66
C TYR A 202 10.88 -26.24 -11.40
N LYS A 203 11.90 -25.36 -11.44
CA LYS A 203 12.71 -25.03 -10.26
C LYS A 203 12.12 -23.91 -9.40
N LEU A 204 11.03 -23.28 -9.85
CA LEU A 204 10.37 -22.16 -9.17
C LEU A 204 9.18 -22.60 -8.30
N HIS A 205 8.82 -23.89 -8.34
CA HIS A 205 7.79 -24.53 -7.52
C HIS A 205 8.44 -25.41 -6.45
#